data_AF-A0A1H3TKI5-F1
#
_entry.id   AF-A0A1H3TKI5-F1
#
_cell.length_a   1.000
_cell.length_b   1.000
_cell.length_c   1.000
_cell.angle_alpha   90.00
_cell.angle_beta   90.00
_cell.angle_gamma   90.00
#
_symmetry.space_group_name_H-M   'P 1'
#
loop_
_entity.id
_entity.type
_entity.pdbx_description
1 polymer ?
#
loop_
_entity_poly.entity_id
_entity_poly.type
_entity_poly.pdbx_seq_one_letter_code
_entity_poly.pdbx_strand_id
1 'polypeptide(L)'
;MGAIFGLGHYAPRGRRPWLSRSRGAVPARVDLAFERIIDEQRSVFYRDRHEVRDRFDGRLALRSIPAAAVAAWSAWGAGEVERGLHDVLGAEAYRAADPNDAERFLMDALAARAAGMGDDQMNELLRQTSLLVMDEQWAAHLGRVRFVQRHGNVTDESLRPAAVLERLFAWCRLVTVEHTLGYALNVEP
;
A
#
# COMPACT_ATOMS: atom_id res chain seq x y z
N MET A 1 -23.64 23.94 -5.62
CA MET A 1 -22.18 24.09 -5.43
C MET A 1 -21.97 24.94 -4.19
N GLY A 2 -21.32 24.53 -3.09
CA GLY A 2 -20.67 23.28 -2.71
C GLY A 2 -20.04 23.53 -1.34
N ALA A 3 -20.68 23.05 -0.27
CA ALA A 3 -20.14 23.07 1.09
C ALA A 3 -19.56 21.68 1.37
N ILE A 4 -18.24 21.58 1.53
CA ILE A 4 -17.56 20.34 1.90
C ILE A 4 -17.36 20.35 3.42
N PHE A 5 -18.22 19.57 4.11
CA PHE A 5 -18.04 18.96 5.43
C PHE A 5 -17.41 19.79 6.57
N GLY A 6 -18.25 20.55 7.29
CA GLY A 6 -18.44 20.32 8.72
C GLY A 6 -17.36 20.69 9.75
N LEU A 7 -16.40 21.57 9.45
CA LEU A 7 -15.52 22.15 10.48
C LEU A 7 -16.18 23.36 11.16
N GLY A 8 -17.24 23.09 11.93
CA GLY A 8 -17.82 24.05 12.87
C GLY A 8 -17.02 24.07 14.17
N HIS A 9 -16.49 25.25 14.52
CA HIS A 9 -15.77 25.56 15.76
C HIS A 9 -16.33 24.86 17.02
N TYR A 10 -15.50 24.04 17.67
CA TYR A 10 -15.64 23.75 19.09
C TYR A 10 -14.39 24.24 19.82
N ALA A 11 -14.51 25.37 20.50
CA ALA A 11 -13.58 25.77 21.55
C ALA A 11 -14.10 25.22 22.89
N PRO A 12 -13.39 24.29 23.57
CA PRO A 12 -13.79 23.91 24.92
C PRO A 12 -13.06 24.81 25.93
N ARG A 13 -13.73 25.87 26.40
CA ARG A 13 -13.45 26.43 27.72
C ARG A 13 -14.21 25.63 28.76
N GLY A 14 -13.51 24.89 29.62
CA GLY A 14 -14.11 24.30 30.82
C GLY A 14 -13.45 23.03 31.34
N ARG A 15 -12.53 23.21 32.30
CA ARG A 15 -12.06 22.26 33.35
C ARG A 15 -11.56 20.88 32.90
N ARG A 16 -10.23 20.68 33.04
CA ARG A 16 -9.53 19.39 33.04
C ARG A 16 -9.79 18.62 34.36
N PRO A 17 -10.27 17.36 34.33
CA PRO A 17 -10.15 16.47 35.48
C PRO A 17 -9.60 15.05 35.16
N TRP A 18 -8.92 14.82 34.02
CA TRP A 18 -8.47 13.46 33.64
C TRP A 18 -6.97 13.17 33.89
N LEU A 19 -6.24 14.09 34.52
CA LEU A 19 -4.89 13.81 35.02
C LEU A 19 -4.96 13.09 36.37
N SER A 20 -5.41 11.84 36.38
CA SER A 20 -4.92 10.81 37.32
C SER A 20 -5.52 9.45 36.97
N ARG A 21 -4.67 8.40 37.05
CA ARG A 21 -4.96 6.96 36.95
C ARG A 21 -4.97 6.33 35.56
N SER A 22 -3.77 6.05 35.06
CA SER A 22 -3.50 4.82 34.30
C SER A 22 -1.98 4.59 34.11
N ARG A 23 -1.22 4.64 35.21
CA ARG A 23 0.05 3.88 35.28
C ARG A 23 -0.34 2.44 35.59
N GLY A 24 -0.37 1.59 34.56
CA GLY A 24 -0.69 0.15 34.68
C GLY A 24 -2.04 -0.29 34.10
N ALA A 25 -2.63 0.44 33.14
CA ALA A 25 -3.81 -0.06 32.44
C ALA A 25 -3.42 -1.27 31.57
N VAL A 26 -3.94 -2.45 31.92
CA VAL A 26 -3.95 -3.62 31.04
C VAL A 26 -4.61 -3.19 29.72
N PRO A 27 -3.99 -3.41 28.54
CA PRO A 27 -4.60 -3.04 27.27
C PRO A 27 -5.99 -3.66 27.16
N ALA A 28 -6.96 -2.92 26.62
CA ALA A 28 -8.28 -3.49 26.42
C ALA A 28 -8.15 -4.72 25.51
N ARG A 29 -9.05 -5.70 25.61
CA ARG A 29 -9.01 -6.91 24.74
C ARG A 29 -8.96 -6.57 23.25
N VAL A 30 -9.54 -5.42 22.87
CA VAL A 30 -9.49 -4.86 21.52
C VAL A 30 -8.07 -4.46 21.14
N ASP A 31 -7.33 -3.76 22.01
CA ASP A 31 -5.93 -3.38 21.75
C ASP A 31 -5.04 -4.61 21.54
N LEU A 32 -5.21 -5.66 22.34
CA LEU A 32 -4.46 -6.91 22.17
C LEU A 32 -4.76 -7.62 20.84
N ALA A 33 -6.00 -7.52 20.35
CA ALA A 33 -6.37 -8.08 19.05
C ALA A 33 -5.77 -7.28 17.88
N PHE A 34 -5.70 -5.95 18.00
CA PHE A 34 -5.00 -5.10 17.02
C PHE A 34 -3.50 -5.41 16.99
N GLU A 35 -2.84 -5.46 18.15
CA GLU A 35 -1.40 -5.74 18.22
C GLU A 35 -1.05 -7.10 17.62
N ARG A 36 -1.85 -8.15 17.87
CA ARG A 36 -1.61 -9.47 17.26
C ARG A 36 -1.67 -9.43 15.74
N ILE A 37 -2.68 -8.77 15.16
CA ILE A 37 -2.83 -8.67 13.71
C ILE A 37 -1.71 -7.81 13.11
N ILE A 38 -1.30 -6.74 13.79
CA ILE A 38 -0.17 -5.91 13.38
C ILE A 38 1.13 -6.72 13.40
N ASP A 39 1.34 -7.57 14.41
CA ASP A 39 2.52 -8.42 14.52
C ASP A 39 2.57 -9.46 13.38
N GLU A 40 1.44 -10.07 13.04
CA GLU A 40 1.31 -10.96 11.88
C GLU A 40 1.65 -10.23 10.56
N GLN A 41 1.08 -9.04 10.35
CA GLN A 41 1.35 -8.21 9.18
C GLN A 41 2.81 -7.74 9.12
N ARG A 42 3.40 -7.42 10.27
CA ARG A 42 4.81 -7.04 10.42
C ARG A 42 5.74 -8.19 10.05
N SER A 43 5.40 -9.42 10.45
CA SER A 43 6.16 -10.62 10.07
C SER A 43 6.15 -10.82 8.55
N VAL A 44 5.00 -10.64 7.90
CA VAL A 44 4.89 -10.71 6.43
C VAL A 44 5.74 -9.62 5.79
N PHE A 45 5.59 -8.37 6.24
CA PHE A 45 6.36 -7.24 5.71
C PHE A 45 7.88 -7.45 5.81
N TYR A 46 8.39 -7.84 6.98
CA TYR A 46 9.82 -8.02 7.15
C TYR A 46 10.38 -9.22 6.39
N ARG A 47 9.61 -10.29 6.22
CA ARG A 47 10.00 -11.40 5.34
C ARG A 47 10.15 -10.91 3.91
N ASP A 48 9.12 -10.27 3.37
CA ASP A 48 9.11 -9.80 1.98
C ASP A 48 10.23 -8.76 1.76
N ARG A 49 10.45 -7.85 2.74
CA ARG A 49 11.53 -6.85 2.70
C ARG A 49 12.91 -7.50 2.73
N HIS A 50 13.10 -8.55 3.54
CA HIS A 50 14.35 -9.30 3.60
C HIS A 50 14.63 -10.01 2.27
N GLU A 51 13.61 -10.59 1.62
CA GLU A 51 13.73 -11.18 0.29
C GLU A 51 14.18 -10.15 -0.74
N VAL A 52 13.58 -8.95 -0.75
CA VAL A 52 14.00 -7.85 -1.64
C VAL A 52 15.40 -7.31 -1.29
N ARG A 53 15.82 -7.34 -0.02
CA ARG A 53 17.14 -6.84 0.35
C ARG A 53 18.25 -7.80 -0.06
N ASP A 54 18.09 -9.09 0.27
CA ASP A 54 19.20 -10.07 0.28
C ASP A 54 19.11 -11.11 -0.84
N ARG A 55 17.95 -11.25 -1.49
CA ARG A 55 17.67 -12.28 -2.50
C ARG A 55 16.97 -11.72 -3.73
N PHE A 56 17.17 -10.44 -4.01
CA PHE A 56 16.54 -9.78 -5.15
C PHE A 56 17.01 -10.37 -6.47
N ASP A 57 16.06 -10.79 -7.30
CA ASP A 57 16.29 -11.20 -8.68
C ASP A 57 15.51 -10.26 -9.61
N GLY A 58 16.22 -9.32 -10.23
CA GLY A 58 15.63 -8.35 -11.15
C GLY A 58 14.98 -8.99 -12.38
N ARG A 59 15.48 -10.15 -12.84
CA ARG A 59 14.86 -10.85 -13.99
C ARG A 59 13.52 -11.45 -13.60
N LEU A 60 13.43 -11.99 -12.39
CA LEU A 60 12.15 -12.44 -11.84
C LEU A 60 11.23 -11.24 -11.62
N ALA A 61 11.74 -10.15 -11.04
CA ALA A 61 10.97 -8.93 -10.74
C ALA A 61 10.35 -8.30 -11.99
N LEU A 62 11.10 -8.21 -13.10
CA LEU A 62 10.60 -7.69 -14.37
C LEU A 62 9.39 -8.47 -14.92
N ARG A 63 9.26 -9.75 -14.56
CA ARG A 63 8.12 -10.60 -14.97
C ARG A 63 7.01 -10.64 -13.92
N SER A 64 7.38 -10.62 -12.64
CA SER A 64 6.42 -10.82 -11.55
C SER A 64 5.73 -9.55 -11.10
N ILE A 65 6.38 -8.38 -11.18
CA ILE A 65 5.80 -7.10 -10.75
C ILE A 65 4.58 -6.71 -11.61
N PRO A 66 4.63 -6.80 -12.97
CA PRO A 66 3.44 -6.59 -13.81
C PRO A 66 2.25 -7.47 -13.43
N ALA A 67 2.48 -8.78 -13.33
CA ALA A 67 1.46 -9.75 -12.94
C ALA A 67 0.89 -9.45 -11.54
N ALA A 68 1.75 -9.10 -10.59
CA ALA A 68 1.32 -8.74 -9.24
C ALA A 68 0.47 -7.46 -9.22
N ALA A 69 0.79 -6.47 -10.05
CA ALA A 69 0.04 -5.23 -10.14
C ALA A 69 -1.35 -5.46 -10.73
N VAL A 70 -1.41 -6.17 -11.86
CA VAL A 70 -2.67 -6.51 -12.52
C VAL A 70 -3.56 -7.37 -11.64
N ALA A 71 -2.99 -8.37 -10.95
CA ALA A 71 -3.74 -9.18 -10.00
C ALA A 71 -4.28 -8.33 -8.84
N ALA A 72 -3.47 -7.39 -8.33
CA ALA A 72 -3.88 -6.49 -7.27
C ALA A 72 -4.98 -5.53 -7.74
N TRP A 73 -4.90 -4.95 -8.93
CA TRP A 73 -5.95 -4.10 -9.50
C TRP A 73 -7.23 -4.90 -9.77
N SER A 74 -7.10 -6.08 -10.38
CA SER A 74 -8.24 -6.96 -10.70
C SER A 74 -9.03 -7.38 -9.45
N ALA A 75 -8.36 -7.56 -8.31
CA ALA A 75 -9.00 -7.86 -7.04
C ALA A 75 -9.89 -6.72 -6.50
N TRP A 76 -9.67 -5.48 -6.97
CA TRP A 76 -10.45 -4.31 -6.59
C TRP A 76 -11.49 -3.90 -7.65
N GLY A 77 -11.39 -4.42 -8.87
CA GLY A 77 -12.41 -4.34 -9.92
C GLY A 77 -11.82 -4.07 -11.31
N ALA A 78 -12.62 -4.31 -12.36
CA ALA A 78 -12.16 -4.11 -13.74
C ALA A 78 -11.71 -2.66 -14.03
N GLY A 79 -12.39 -1.66 -13.45
CA GLY A 79 -12.00 -0.25 -13.59
C GLY A 79 -10.67 0.10 -12.91
N GLU A 80 -10.19 -0.69 -11.97
CA GLU A 80 -8.90 -0.46 -11.31
C GLU A 80 -7.72 -0.87 -12.18
N VAL A 81 -7.91 -1.82 -13.09
CA VAL A 81 -6.87 -2.19 -14.07
C VAL A 81 -6.64 -1.04 -15.04
N GLU A 82 -7.72 -0.43 -15.55
CA GLU A 82 -7.64 0.74 -16.43
C GLU A 82 -7.04 1.95 -15.70
N ARG A 83 -7.47 2.23 -14.46
CA ARG A 83 -6.89 3.28 -13.63
C ARG A 83 -5.39 3.05 -13.39
N GLY A 84 -5.00 1.85 -12.95
CA GLY A 84 -3.62 1.52 -12.67
C GLY A 84 -2.71 1.62 -13.90
N LEU A 85 -3.17 1.14 -15.05
CA LEU A 85 -2.45 1.32 -16.33
C LEU A 85 -2.30 2.79 -16.69
N HIS A 86 -3.36 3.59 -16.54
CA HIS A 86 -3.33 5.01 -16.81
C HIS A 86 -2.34 5.74 -15.90
N ASP A 87 -2.36 5.46 -14.61
CA ASP A 87 -1.50 6.09 -13.61
C ASP A 87 -0.02 5.72 -13.82
N VAL A 88 0.26 4.50 -14.29
CA VAL A 88 1.63 3.98 -14.46
C VAL A 88 2.23 4.32 -15.83
N LEU A 89 1.46 4.21 -16.92
CA LEU A 89 1.94 4.39 -18.30
C LEU A 89 1.54 5.72 -18.94
N GLY A 90 0.66 6.50 -18.31
CA GLY A 90 0.36 7.87 -18.70
C GLY A 90 -0.45 8.04 -20.01
N ALA A 91 -1.14 7.02 -20.52
CA ALA A 91 -1.81 7.10 -21.82
C ALA A 91 -3.31 6.80 -21.79
N GLU A 92 -4.08 7.52 -22.62
CA GLU A 92 -5.46 7.20 -23.00
C GLU A 92 -5.56 5.98 -23.93
N ALA A 93 -4.43 5.50 -24.46
CA ALA A 93 -4.38 4.42 -25.46
C ALA A 93 -4.73 3.03 -24.89
N TYR A 94 -4.83 2.89 -23.57
CA TYR A 94 -5.08 1.61 -22.89
C TYR A 94 -6.50 1.47 -22.31
N ARG A 95 -7.42 2.38 -22.68
CA ARG A 95 -8.83 2.27 -22.27
C ARG A 95 -9.40 0.92 -22.75
N ALA A 96 -10.00 0.17 -21.84
CA ALA A 96 -10.57 -1.16 -22.05
C ALA A 96 -9.58 -2.35 -22.22
N ALA A 97 -8.34 -2.24 -21.76
CA ALA A 97 -7.44 -3.40 -21.69
C ALA A 97 -7.97 -4.46 -20.70
N ASP A 98 -8.08 -5.70 -21.15
CA ASP A 98 -8.30 -6.82 -20.24
C ASP A 98 -7.03 -7.06 -19.39
N PRO A 99 -7.12 -7.81 -18.26
CA PRO A 99 -5.97 -8.04 -17.39
C PRO A 99 -4.74 -8.63 -18.10
N ASN A 100 -4.92 -9.50 -19.10
CA ASN A 100 -3.78 -10.12 -19.78
C ASN A 100 -3.08 -9.11 -20.69
N ASP A 101 -3.85 -8.28 -21.40
CA ASP A 101 -3.31 -7.18 -22.19
C ASP A 101 -2.60 -6.15 -21.31
N ALA A 102 -3.16 -5.83 -20.14
CA ALA A 102 -2.56 -4.95 -19.15
C ALA A 102 -1.19 -5.45 -18.68
N GLU A 103 -1.10 -6.75 -18.35
CA GLU A 103 0.15 -7.38 -17.93
C GLU A 103 1.20 -7.30 -19.03
N ARG A 104 0.82 -7.62 -20.28
CA ARG A 104 1.72 -7.53 -21.43
C ARG A 104 2.23 -6.11 -21.65
N PHE A 105 1.37 -5.09 -21.60
CA PHE A 105 1.79 -3.71 -21.80
C PHE A 105 2.80 -3.26 -20.75
N LEU A 106 2.61 -3.64 -19.48
CA LEU A 106 3.56 -3.35 -18.42
C LEU A 106 4.89 -4.09 -18.60
N MET A 107 4.86 -5.36 -19.01
CA MET A 107 6.07 -6.12 -19.31
C MET A 107 6.86 -5.48 -20.46
N ASP A 108 6.18 -5.10 -21.54
CA ASP A 108 6.81 -4.48 -22.72
C ASP A 108 7.44 -3.13 -22.36
N ALA A 109 6.75 -2.32 -21.55
CA ALA A 109 7.26 -1.04 -21.07
C ALA A 109 8.50 -1.19 -20.18
N LEU A 110 8.48 -2.15 -19.24
CA LEU A 110 9.63 -2.44 -18.39
C LEU A 110 10.81 -3.01 -19.20
N ALA A 111 10.55 -3.87 -20.20
CA ALA A 111 11.56 -4.43 -21.07
C ALA A 111 12.22 -3.34 -21.94
N ALA A 112 11.42 -2.42 -22.49
CA ALA A 112 11.95 -1.27 -23.23
C ALA A 112 12.82 -0.37 -22.34
N ARG A 113 12.40 -0.14 -21.08
CA ARG A 113 13.18 0.61 -20.10
C ARG A 113 14.48 -0.10 -19.74
N ALA A 114 14.43 -1.40 -19.48
CA ALA A 114 15.60 -2.23 -19.19
C ALA A 114 16.60 -2.21 -20.36
N ALA A 115 16.13 -2.30 -21.60
CA ALA A 115 16.98 -2.25 -22.79
C ALA A 115 17.69 -0.89 -22.95
N GLY A 116 17.04 0.21 -22.56
CA GLY A 116 17.63 1.55 -22.63
C GLY A 116 18.64 1.85 -21.51
N MET A 117 18.46 1.26 -20.32
CA MET A 117 19.24 1.56 -19.12
C MET A 117 20.34 0.52 -18.83
N GLY A 118 20.16 -0.72 -19.31
CA GLY A 118 20.99 -1.88 -19.01
C GLY A 118 20.45 -2.69 -17.83
N ASP A 119 20.56 -4.01 -17.92
CA ASP A 119 19.99 -4.97 -16.96
C ASP A 119 20.45 -4.73 -15.52
N ASP A 120 21.74 -4.43 -15.31
CA ASP A 120 22.29 -4.22 -13.96
C ASP A 120 21.73 -2.95 -13.31
N GLN A 121 21.61 -1.87 -14.09
CA GLN A 121 21.03 -0.61 -13.60
C GLN A 121 19.53 -0.78 -13.34
N MET A 122 18.82 -1.50 -14.20
CA MET A 122 17.40 -1.80 -13.99
C MET A 122 17.17 -2.66 -12.75
N ASN A 123 18.02 -3.66 -12.55
CA ASN A 123 17.99 -4.52 -11.37
C ASN A 123 18.19 -3.69 -10.08
N GLU A 124 19.19 -2.80 -10.06
CA GLU A 124 19.43 -1.95 -8.90
C GLU A 124 18.30 -0.93 -8.67
N LEU A 125 17.79 -0.30 -9.74
CA LEU A 125 16.65 0.62 -9.66
C LEU A 125 15.43 -0.08 -9.05
N LEU A 126 15.06 -1.25 -9.58
CA LEU A 126 13.92 -2.01 -9.08
C LEU A 126 14.11 -2.41 -7.62
N ARG A 127 15.32 -2.84 -7.23
CA ARG A 127 15.64 -3.20 -5.84
C ARG A 127 15.49 -2.01 -4.90
N GLN A 128 16.13 -0.88 -5.23
CA GLN A 128 16.12 0.32 -4.39
C GLN A 128 14.72 0.91 -4.26
N THR A 129 14.01 1.01 -5.39
CA THR A 129 12.64 1.50 -5.44
C THR A 129 11.71 0.61 -4.62
N SER A 130 11.82 -0.72 -4.78
CA SER A 130 11.02 -1.66 -4.00
C SER A 130 11.24 -1.47 -2.50
N LEU A 131 12.50 -1.37 -2.04
CA LEU A 131 12.82 -1.15 -0.63
C LEU A 131 12.27 0.19 -0.11
N LEU A 132 12.48 1.28 -0.87
CA LEU A 132 11.99 2.61 -0.52
C LEU A 132 10.47 2.62 -0.36
N VAL A 133 9.76 2.14 -1.39
CA VAL A 133 8.30 2.12 -1.41
C VAL A 133 7.74 1.21 -0.33
N MET A 134 8.35 0.04 -0.10
CA MET A 134 7.96 -0.85 0.99
C MET A 134 8.04 -0.15 2.34
N ASP A 135 9.15 0.54 2.64
CA ASP A 135 9.35 1.24 3.91
C ASP A 135 8.36 2.40 4.07
N GLU A 136 8.12 3.17 3.02
CA GLU A 136 7.14 4.27 3.00
C GLU A 136 5.71 3.78 3.22
N GLN A 137 5.29 2.75 2.46
CA GLN A 137 3.93 2.22 2.56
C GLN A 137 3.68 1.51 3.88
N TRP A 138 4.68 0.85 4.45
CA TRP A 138 4.59 0.28 5.79
C TRP A 138 4.39 1.36 6.86
N ALA A 139 5.15 2.45 6.80
CA ALA A 139 4.98 3.57 7.72
C ALA A 139 3.56 4.19 7.59
N ALA A 140 3.09 4.38 6.35
CA ALA A 140 1.75 4.88 6.08
C ALA A 140 0.66 3.92 6.59
N HIS A 141 0.83 2.61 6.41
CA HIS A 141 -0.05 1.56 6.91
C HIS A 141 -0.17 1.61 8.43
N LEU A 142 0.94 1.67 9.16
CA LEU A 142 0.92 1.83 10.61
C LEU A 142 0.19 3.11 11.06
N GLY A 143 0.34 4.20 10.30
CA GLY A 143 -0.43 5.43 10.51
C GLY A 143 -1.95 5.22 10.36
N ARG A 144 -2.38 4.53 9.30
CA ARG A 144 -3.79 4.20 9.03
C ARG A 144 -4.36 3.27 10.11
N VAL A 145 -3.61 2.25 10.52
CA VAL A 145 -4.02 1.33 11.60
C VAL A 145 -4.19 2.06 12.92
N ARG A 146 -3.23 2.92 13.31
CA ARG A 146 -3.32 3.75 14.52
C ARG A 146 -4.47 4.75 14.46
N PHE A 147 -4.82 5.23 13.27
CA PHE A 147 -6.00 6.07 13.09
C PHE A 147 -7.28 5.27 13.37
N VAL A 148 -7.43 4.09 12.77
CA VAL A 148 -8.57 3.20 13.01
C VAL A 148 -8.65 2.77 14.48
N GLN A 149 -7.53 2.47 15.13
CA GLN A 149 -7.52 2.11 16.55
C GLN A 149 -8.02 3.26 17.44
N ARG A 150 -7.68 4.52 17.14
CA ARG A 150 -8.05 5.69 17.96
C ARG A 150 -9.43 6.25 17.66
N HIS A 151 -9.88 6.13 16.42
CA HIS A 151 -11.07 6.84 15.91
C HIS A 151 -12.12 5.92 15.29
N GLY A 152 -11.80 4.65 15.08
CA GLY A 152 -12.76 3.67 14.60
C GLY A 152 -13.85 3.47 15.64
N ASN A 153 -15.10 3.68 15.23
CA ASN A 153 -16.24 3.37 16.09
C ASN A 153 -16.46 1.85 16.06
N VAL A 154 -15.65 1.11 16.82
CA VAL A 154 -15.71 -0.36 16.97
C VAL A 154 -16.89 -0.76 17.87
N THR A 155 -18.03 -0.10 17.68
CA THR A 155 -19.29 -0.39 18.39
C THR A 155 -20.28 -1.12 17.50
N ASP A 156 -20.00 -1.21 16.20
CA ASP A 156 -20.81 -1.96 15.25
C ASP A 156 -20.24 -3.38 15.14
N GLU A 157 -20.99 -4.38 15.63
CA GLU A 157 -20.62 -5.80 15.54
C GLU A 157 -20.40 -6.27 14.09
N SER A 158 -20.89 -5.52 13.11
CA SER A 158 -20.67 -5.77 11.68
C SER A 158 -19.27 -5.39 11.18
N LEU A 159 -18.55 -4.49 11.87
CA LEU A 159 -17.18 -4.08 11.54
C LEU A 159 -16.19 -4.82 12.43
N ARG A 160 -15.96 -6.10 12.14
CA ARG A 160 -14.91 -6.88 12.80
C ARG A 160 -13.56 -6.20 12.53
N PRO A 161 -12.81 -5.72 13.56
CA PRO A 161 -11.54 -5.02 13.37
C PRO A 161 -10.55 -5.74 12.45
N ALA A 162 -10.54 -7.07 12.49
CA ALA A 162 -9.72 -7.89 11.61
C ALA A 162 -9.97 -7.62 10.13
N ALA A 163 -11.23 -7.56 9.67
CA ALA A 163 -11.55 -7.34 8.26
C ALA A 163 -11.10 -5.95 7.78
N VAL A 164 -11.21 -4.93 8.64
CA VAL A 164 -10.72 -3.58 8.32
C VAL A 164 -9.19 -3.57 8.22
N LEU A 165 -8.50 -4.21 9.16
CA LEU A 165 -7.03 -4.27 9.17
C LEU A 165 -6.47 -5.10 8.01
N GLU A 166 -7.13 -6.19 7.64
CA GLU A 166 -6.80 -6.99 6.45
C GLU A 166 -6.98 -6.18 5.17
N ARG A 167 -8.09 -5.44 5.04
CA ARG A 167 -8.33 -4.56 3.89
C ARG A 167 -7.30 -3.44 3.80
N LEU A 168 -6.92 -2.83 4.92
CA LEU A 168 -5.86 -1.81 4.95
C LEU A 168 -4.51 -2.38 4.53
N PHE A 169 -4.19 -3.61 4.96
CA PHE A 169 -2.94 -4.25 4.58
C PHE A 169 -2.92 -4.67 3.10
N ALA A 170 -4.05 -5.17 2.57
CA ALA A 170 -4.20 -5.42 1.14
C ALA A 170 -4.02 -4.13 0.32
N TRP A 171 -4.58 -3.01 0.79
CA TRP A 171 -4.38 -1.71 0.16
C TRP A 171 -2.92 -1.24 0.22
N CYS A 172 -2.24 -1.42 1.36
CA CYS A 172 -0.80 -1.14 1.49
C CYS A 172 0.02 -1.90 0.44
N ARG A 173 -0.27 -3.19 0.23
CA ARG A 173 0.42 -4.03 -0.76
C ARG A 173 0.13 -3.60 -2.19
N LEU A 174 -1.12 -3.25 -2.49
CA LEU A 174 -1.51 -2.70 -3.79
C LEU A 174 -0.70 -1.44 -4.13
N VAL A 175 -0.71 -0.45 -3.24
CA VAL A 175 0.01 0.82 -3.44
C VAL A 175 1.52 0.59 -3.54
N THR A 176 2.06 -0.41 -2.82
CA THR A 176 3.48 -0.77 -2.92
C THR A 176 3.85 -1.21 -4.33
N VAL A 177 3.06 -2.07 -4.96
CA VAL A 177 3.33 -2.55 -6.32
C VAL A 177 3.13 -1.43 -7.34
N GLU A 178 2.05 -0.65 -7.21
CA GLU A 178 1.73 0.47 -8.10
C GLU A 178 2.83 1.53 -8.10
N HIS A 179 3.29 1.97 -6.92
CA HIS A 179 4.38 2.92 -6.81
C HIS A 179 5.72 2.36 -7.29
N THR A 180 6.01 1.07 -7.01
CA THR A 180 7.23 0.43 -7.50
C THR A 180 7.28 0.45 -9.03
N LEU A 181 6.16 0.14 -9.70
CA LEU A 181 6.03 0.24 -11.15
C LEU A 181 6.14 1.68 -11.64
N GLY A 182 5.41 2.60 -11.01
CA GLY A 182 5.41 4.01 -11.38
C GLY A 182 6.83 4.58 -11.36
N TYR A 183 7.59 4.33 -10.30
CA TYR A 183 8.99 4.76 -10.20
C TYR A 183 9.90 4.04 -11.21
N ALA A 184 9.77 2.72 -11.36
CA ALA A 184 10.60 1.95 -12.29
C ALA A 184 10.45 2.43 -13.75
N LEU A 185 9.27 2.88 -14.12
CA LEU A 185 8.96 3.31 -15.48
C LEU A 185 9.21 4.80 -15.73
N ASN A 186 9.03 5.66 -14.71
CA ASN A 186 8.96 7.11 -14.90
C ASN A 186 10.09 7.91 -14.23
N VAL A 187 10.94 7.30 -13.39
CA VAL A 187 12.09 8.02 -12.80
C VAL A 187 13.22 8.13 -13.81
N GLU A 188 13.68 9.36 -14.04
CA GLU A 188 14.91 9.63 -14.79
C GLU A 188 16.13 9.14 -14.00
N PRO A 189 17.14 8.52 -14.65
CA PRO A 189 18.32 7.99 -13.98
C PRO A 189 19.19 9.07 -13.33
#